data_AF-A0A2D8R718-F1
#
_entry.id   AF-A0A2D8R718-F1
#
_cell.length_a   1.000
_cell.length_b   1.000
_cell.length_c   1.000
_cell.angle_alpha   90.00
_cell.angle_beta   90.00
_cell.angle_gamma   90.00
#
_symmetry.space_group_name_H-M   'P 1'
#
loop_
_entity.id
_entity.type
_entity.pdbx_description
1 polymer ?
#
loop_
_entity_poly.entity_id
_entity_poly.type
_entity_poly.pdbx_seq_one_letter_code
_entity_poly.pdbx_strand_id
1 'polypeptide(L)' 'MLTEAQKKRVAMIIGSSAHDCEVSMVLNAGSSPVRTLTEVAETLHYMNANGIEKISHRKALMKAGRKALNVLGEM' A
#
# COMPACT_ATOMS: atom_id res chain seq x y z
N MET A 1 13.88 -10.32 -2.64
CA MET A 1 13.03 -10.87 -1.54
C MET A 1 12.76 -9.74 -0.55
N LEU A 2 11.54 -9.65 -0.02
CA LEU A 2 11.21 -8.72 1.07
C LEU A 2 11.90 -9.15 2.37
N THR A 3 12.39 -8.19 3.15
CA THR A 3 12.87 -8.38 4.51
C THR A 3 11.74 -8.79 5.46
N GLU A 4 12.06 -9.38 6.61
CA GLU A 4 11.05 -9.77 7.61
C GLU A 4 10.22 -8.57 8.11
N ALA A 5 10.86 -7.41 8.25
CA ALA A 5 10.17 -6.17 8.62
C ALA A 5 9.16 -5.72 7.54
N GLN A 6 9.52 -5.83 6.26
CA GLN A 6 8.62 -5.54 5.14
C GLN A 6 7.45 -6.53 5.10
N LYS A 7 7.73 -7.83 5.25
CA LYS A 7 6.69 -8.87 5.30
C LYS A 7 5.69 -8.61 6.43
N LYS A 8 6.16 -8.22 7.62
CA LYS A 8 5.28 -7.87 8.76
C LYS A 8 4.36 -6.68 8.43
N ARG A 9 4.88 -5.63 7.79
CA ARG A 9 4.06 -4.48 7.37
C ARG A 9 3.02 -4.87 6.34
N VAL A 10 3.42 -5.61 5.31
CA VAL A 10 2.51 -6.14 4.29
C VAL A 10 1.42 -6.99 4.94
N ALA A 11 1.77 -7.88 5.87
CA ALA A 11 0.82 -8.71 6.60
C ALA A 11 -0.22 -7.89 7.37
N MET A 12 0.18 -6.77 7.99
CA MET A 12 -0.76 -5.85 8.65
C MET A 12 -1.71 -5.20 7.65
N ILE A 13 -1.21 -4.74 6.50
CA ILE A 13 -2.03 -4.09 5.45
C ILE A 13 -3.04 -5.06 4.84
N ILE A 14 -2.61 -6.27 4.49
CA ILE A 14 -3.53 -7.28 3.93
C ILE A 14 -4.44 -7.87 5.01
N GLY A 15 -4.05 -7.81 6.28
CA GLY A 15 -4.82 -8.31 7.42
C GLY A 15 -5.99 -7.41 7.83
N SER A 16 -5.94 -6.11 7.51
CA SER A 16 -7.03 -5.17 7.80
C SER A 16 -8.21 -5.32 6.84
N SER A 17 -9.30 -4.59 7.10
CA SER A 17 -10.33 -4.39 6.08
C SER A 17 -9.79 -3.55 4.91
N ALA A 18 -10.40 -3.68 3.73
CA ALA A 18 -10.01 -2.86 2.57
C ALA A 18 -10.29 -1.37 2.79
N HIS A 19 -11.33 -1.04 3.57
CA HIS A 19 -11.65 0.33 3.93
C HIS A 19 -10.58 0.94 4.84
N ASP A 20 -10.18 0.22 5.89
CA ASP A 20 -9.12 0.68 6.81
C ASP A 20 -7.78 0.83 6.09
N CYS A 21 -7.46 -0.13 5.20
CA CYS A 21 -6.29 -0.04 4.33
C CYS A 21 -6.33 1.23 3.48
N GLU A 22 -7.48 1.55 2.88
CA GLU A 22 -7.63 2.76 2.07
C GLU A 22 -7.42 4.02 2.89
N VAL A 23 -8.14 4.16 4.01
CA VAL A 23 -8.08 5.34 4.87
C VAL A 23 -6.65 5.57 5.37
N SER A 24 -6.01 4.53 5.89
CA SER A 24 -4.65 4.63 6.42
C SER A 24 -3.63 4.97 5.34
N MET A 25 -3.67 4.28 4.20
CA MET A 25 -2.69 4.49 3.13
C MET A 25 -2.88 5.82 2.42
N VAL A 26 -4.12 6.30 2.26
CA VAL A 26 -4.39 7.63 1.71
C VAL A 26 -3.95 8.75 2.66
N LEU A 27 -4.12 8.57 3.98
CA LEU A 27 -3.60 9.50 4.97
C LEU A 27 -2.07 9.55 4.92
N ASN A 28 -1.41 8.40 4.88
CA ASN A 28 0.05 8.30 4.75
C ASN A 28 0.56 8.90 3.43
N ALA A 29 -0.22 8.81 2.35
CA ALA A 29 0.13 9.43 1.07
C ALA A 29 0.29 10.95 1.18
N GLY A 30 -0.45 11.60 2.09
CA GLY A 30 -0.37 13.05 2.31
C GLY A 30 0.86 13.49 3.12
N SER A 31 1.32 12.67 4.07
CA SER A 31 2.42 13.02 4.98
C SER A 31 3.76 12.36 4.61
N SER A 32 3.72 11.27 3.85
CA SER A 32 4.89 10.45 3.51
C SER A 32 4.67 9.75 2.16
N PRO A 33 4.60 10.50 1.06
CA PRO A 33 4.22 9.97 -0.24
C PRO A 33 5.22 8.94 -0.81
N VAL A 34 6.54 9.18 -0.71
CA VAL A 34 7.56 8.22 -1.18
C VAL A 34 7.44 6.88 -0.45
N ARG A 35 7.35 6.92 0.88
CA ARG A 35 7.19 5.72 1.70
C ARG A 35 5.89 4.98 1.35
N THR A 36 4.80 5.70 1.12
CA THR A 36 3.52 5.13 0.72
C THR A 36 3.65 4.37 -0.60
N LEU A 37 4.37 4.91 -1.59
CA LEU A 37 4.62 4.22 -2.85
C LEU A 37 5.43 2.94 -2.67
N THR A 38 6.46 2.99 -1.82
CA THR A 38 7.24 1.80 -1.46
C THR A 38 6.34 0.73 -0.84
N GLU A 39 5.53 1.08 0.15
CA GLU A 39 4.62 0.13 0.83
C GLU A 39 3.55 -0.43 -0.12
N VAL A 40 3.01 0.38 -1.04
CA VAL A 40 2.08 -0.09 -2.09
C VAL A 40 2.77 -1.09 -3.01
N ALA A 41 3.97 -0.78 -3.51
CA ALA A 41 4.70 -1.67 -4.41
C ALA A 41 5.07 -3.00 -3.72
N GLU A 42 5.57 -2.94 -2.49
CA GLU A 42 5.89 -4.11 -1.67
C GLU A 42 4.67 -5.01 -1.45
N THR A 43 3.53 -4.39 -1.10
CA THR A 43 2.28 -5.11 -0.81
C THR A 43 1.74 -5.78 -2.06
N LEU A 44 1.68 -5.07 -3.19
CA LEU A 44 1.19 -5.63 -4.45
C LEU A 44 2.10 -6.75 -4.96
N HIS A 45 3.43 -6.58 -4.86
CA HIS A 45 4.38 -7.62 -5.21
C HIS A 45 4.19 -8.87 -4.35
N TYR A 46 4.07 -8.72 -3.02
CA TYR A 46 3.82 -9.83 -2.11
C TYR A 46 2.52 -10.55 -2.42
N MET A 47 1.44 -9.81 -2.68
CA MET A 47 0.15 -10.38 -3.05
C MET A 47 0.26 -11.20 -4.34
N ASN A 48 0.96 -10.71 -5.36
CA ASN A 48 1.17 -11.45 -6.60
C ASN A 48 2.03 -12.69 -6.39
N ALA A 49 3.13 -12.59 -5.65
CA ALA A 49 4.05 -13.69 -5.38
C ALA A 49 3.40 -14.84 -4.59
N ASN A 50 2.36 -14.56 -3.78
CA ASN A 50 1.67 -15.53 -2.94
C ASN A 50 0.25 -15.87 -3.41
N GLY A 51 -0.17 -15.41 -4.60
CA GLY A 51 -1.51 -15.70 -5.12
C GLY A 51 -2.66 -15.09 -4.30
N ILE A 52 -2.45 -13.95 -3.65
CA ILE A 52 -3.46 -13.27 -2.82
C ILE A 52 -4.35 -12.39 -3.71
N GLU A 53 -5.62 -12.78 -3.82
CA GLU A 53 -6.62 -12.19 -4.73
C GLU A 53 -7.53 -11.14 -4.05
N LYS A 54 -7.08 -10.44 -3.02
CA LYS A 54 -7.88 -9.39 -2.35
C LYS A 54 -8.09 -8.16 -3.24
N ILE A 55 -9.05 -8.21 -4.17
CA ILE A 55 -9.31 -7.17 -5.18
C ILE A 55 -9.57 -5.80 -4.53
N SER A 56 -10.37 -5.75 -3.46
CA SER A 56 -10.69 -4.49 -2.78
C SER A 56 -9.43 -3.82 -2.17
N HIS A 57 -8.53 -4.60 -1.56
CA HIS A 57 -7.24 -4.10 -1.09
C HIS A 57 -6.38 -3.58 -2.24
N ARG A 58 -6.34 -4.28 -3.38
CA ARG A 58 -5.62 -3.80 -4.56
C ARG A 58 -6.14 -2.44 -5.03
N LYS A 59 -7.46 -2.26 -5.08
CA LYS A 59 -8.08 -0.97 -5.45
C LYS A 59 -7.72 0.14 -4.46
N ALA A 60 -7.80 -0.16 -3.16
CA ALA A 60 -7.41 0.77 -2.09
C ALA A 60 -5.93 1.20 -2.20
N LEU A 61 -5.03 0.23 -2.38
CA LEU A 61 -3.59 0.47 -2.56
C LEU A 61 -3.31 1.34 -3.79
N MET A 62 -3.97 1.07 -4.91
CA MET A 62 -3.82 1.87 -6.13
C MET A 62 -4.35 3.31 -5.95
N LYS A 63 -5.41 3.49 -5.15
CA LYS A 63 -5.92 4.83 -4.83
C LYS A 63 -4.91 5.62 -4.00
N ALA A 64 -4.35 5.00 -2.96
CA ALA A 64 -3.29 5.61 -2.15
C ALA A 64 -2.04 5.92 -2.99
N GLY A 65 -1.61 5.00 -3.85
CA GLY A 65 -0.48 5.22 -4.76
C GLY A 65 -0.69 6.41 -5.70
N ARG A 66 -1.88 6.55 -6.30
CA ARG A 66 -2.21 7.74 -7.11
C ARG A 66 -2.16 9.03 -6.31
N LYS A 67 -2.71 9.04 -5.08
CA LYS A 67 -2.64 10.22 -4.21
C LYS A 67 -1.19 10.59 -3.89
N ALA A 68 -0.35 9.61 -3.58
CA ALA A 68 1.06 9.84 -3.27
C ALA A 68 1.84 10.42 -4.46
N LEU A 69 1.58 9.92 -5.68
CA LEU A 69 2.17 10.48 -6.91
C LEU A 69 1.72 11.93 -7.14
N ASN A 70 0.43 12.23 -6.95
CA ASN A 70 -0.06 13.60 -7.09
C ASN A 70 0.62 14.55 -6.09
N VAL A 71 0.74 14.14 -4.82
CA VAL A 71 1.44 14.94 -3.80
C VAL A 71 2.89 15.20 -4.19
N LEU A 72 3.62 14.19 -4.69
CA LEU A 72 5.00 14.37 -5.15
C LEU A 72 5.12 15.30 -6.37
N GLY A 73 4.12 15.31 -7.25
CA GLY A 73 4.11 16.21 -8.41
C GLY A 73 3.74 17.66 -8.08
N GLU A 74 3.15 17.90 -6.90
CA GLU A 74 2.79 19.23 -6.40
C GLU A 74 3.86 19.84 -5.48
N MET A 75 4.90 19.08 -5.12
CA MET A 75 6.06 19.51 -4.33
C MET A 75 7.13 20.16 -5.19
#